data_AF-A0A7V8CVE6-F1
#
_entry.id   AF-A0A7V8CVE6-F1
#
_cell.length_a   1.000
_cell.length_b   1.000
_cell.length_c   1.000
_cell.angle_alpha   90.00
_cell.angle_beta   90.00
_cell.angle_gamma   90.00
#
_symmetry.space_group_name_H-M   'P 1'
#
loop_
_entity.id
_entity.type
_entity.pdbx_description
1 polymer ?
#
loop_
_entity_poly.entity_id
_entity_poly.type
_entity_poly.pdbx_seq_one_letter_code
_entity_poly.pdbx_strand_id
1 'polypeptide(L)'
;MDTHTQLLEYLSALADGELAHSERELALAVLDTEAGRQAWQAWQRIGDVLRAQLPGNASDAPDTPDMQFAARLASRLTQEEAAGSTVPSRQPDAALPLQRHPSAQR
;
A
#
# COMPACT_ATOMS: atom_id res chain seq x y z
N MET A 1 13.84 -18.19 16.48
CA MET A 1 13.91 -17.10 15.50
C MET A 1 14.10 -15.81 16.28
N ASP A 2 15.10 -15.02 15.91
CA ASP A 2 15.29 -13.69 16.48
C ASP A 2 14.09 -12.81 16.10
N THR A 3 13.51 -12.14 17.09
CA THR A 3 12.36 -11.23 16.89
C THR A 3 12.69 -10.10 15.93
N HIS A 4 13.97 -9.69 15.88
CA HIS A 4 14.47 -8.71 14.94
C HIS A 4 14.46 -9.22 13.49
N THR A 5 14.83 -10.48 13.25
CA THR A 5 14.82 -11.06 11.90
C THR A 5 13.40 -11.15 11.37
N GLN A 6 12.47 -11.60 12.20
CA GLN A 6 11.06 -11.68 11.85
C GLN A 6 10.48 -10.29 11.53
N LEU A 7 10.88 -9.24 12.26
CA LEU A 7 10.52 -7.86 11.96
C LEU A 7 10.96 -7.40 10.56
N LEU A 8 12.19 -7.75 10.16
CA LEU A 8 12.72 -7.39 8.85
C LEU A 8 12.02 -8.14 7.71
N GLU A 9 11.67 -9.42 7.93
CA GLU A 9 10.89 -10.21 6.97
C GLU A 9 9.50 -9.62 6.74
N TYR A 10 8.79 -9.22 7.80
CA TYR A 10 7.50 -8.56 7.68
C TYR A 10 7.59 -7.21 6.95
N LEU A 11 8.61 -6.41 7.23
CA LEU A 11 8.84 -5.14 6.52
C LEU A 11 9.19 -5.37 5.04
N SER A 12 9.93 -6.43 4.72
CA SER A 12 10.22 -6.82 3.34
C SER A 12 8.96 -7.19 2.58
N ALA A 13 8.17 -8.11 3.13
CA ALA A 13 6.94 -8.55 2.48
C ALA A 13 5.90 -7.40 2.36
N LEU A 14 5.93 -6.42 3.28
CA LEU A 14 5.12 -5.20 3.15
C LEU A 14 5.59 -4.34 1.97
N ALA A 15 6.90 -4.16 1.80
CA ALA A 15 7.46 -3.34 0.72
C ALA A 15 7.15 -3.91 -0.67
N ASP A 16 7.17 -5.23 -0.80
CA ASP A 16 6.90 -5.94 -2.07
C ASP A 16 5.39 -6.09 -2.35
N GLY A 17 4.52 -5.77 -1.40
CA GLY A 17 3.08 -5.97 -1.52
C GLY A 17 2.62 -7.42 -1.33
N GLU A 18 3.53 -8.29 -0.92
CA GLU A 18 3.34 -9.74 -0.72
C GLU A 18 2.74 -10.09 0.66
N LEU A 19 2.45 -9.08 1.49
CA LEU A 19 1.88 -9.31 2.81
C LEU A 19 0.44 -9.84 2.73
N ALA A 20 0.15 -10.92 3.46
CA ALA A 20 -1.21 -11.40 3.59
C ALA A 20 -2.10 -10.33 4.25
N HIS A 21 -3.38 -10.28 3.87
CA HIS A 21 -4.29 -9.25 4.38
C HIS A 21 -4.39 -9.25 5.92
N SER A 22 -4.34 -10.44 6.54
CA SER A 22 -4.34 -10.63 7.99
C SER A 22 -3.10 -10.10 8.71
N GLU A 23 -1.99 -9.91 7.99
CA GLU A 23 -0.70 -9.53 8.57
C GLU A 23 -0.45 -8.02 8.46
N ARG A 24 -1.29 -7.28 7.70
CA ARG A 24 -1.10 -5.85 7.48
C ARG A 24 -1.17 -5.03 8.76
N GLU A 25 -2.13 -5.34 9.62
CA GLU A 25 -2.27 -4.64 10.90
C GLU A 25 -1.03 -4.83 11.79
N LEU A 26 -0.39 -6.00 11.73
CA LEU A 26 0.86 -6.26 12.45
C LEU A 26 2.02 -5.46 11.85
N ALA A 27 2.14 -5.42 10.53
CA ALA A 27 3.17 -4.62 9.87
C ALA A 27 2.99 -3.11 10.13
N LEU A 28 1.75 -2.63 10.20
CA LEU A 28 1.44 -1.25 10.58
C LEU A 28 1.79 -0.97 12.06
N ALA A 29 1.49 -1.88 12.98
CA ALA A 29 1.91 -1.77 14.38
C ALA A 29 3.44 -1.72 14.53
N VAL A 30 4.16 -2.45 13.69
CA VAL A 30 5.63 -2.38 13.62
C VAL A 30 6.10 -1.01 13.14
N LEU A 31 5.49 -0.46 12.10
CA LEU A 31 5.78 0.88 11.59
C LEU A 31 5.45 2.00 12.58
N ASP A 32 4.61 1.75 13.58
CA ASP A 32 4.33 2.71 14.65
C ASP A 32 5.49 2.82 15.66
N THR A 33 6.42 1.86 15.64
CA THR A 33 7.65 1.91 16.45
C THR A 33 8.74 2.75 15.77
N GLU A 34 9.60 3.36 16.59
CA GLU A 34 10.74 4.15 16.08
C GLU A 34 11.72 3.29 15.26
N ALA A 35 12.03 2.09 15.74
CA ALA A 35 12.89 1.14 15.03
C ALA A 35 12.27 0.70 13.69
N GLY A 36 10.95 0.45 13.65
CA GLY A 36 10.24 0.11 12.43
C GLY A 36 10.27 1.24 11.40
N ARG A 37 10.04 2.49 11.82
CA ARG A 37 10.17 3.66 10.93
C ARG A 37 11.57 3.82 10.37
N GLN A 38 12.60 3.67 11.20
CA GLN A 38 14.00 3.79 10.75
C GLN A 38 14.36 2.71 9.73
N ALA A 39 13.97 1.45 9.99
CA ALA A 39 14.18 0.34 9.07
C ALA A 39 13.44 0.57 7.73
N TRP A 40 12.18 1.01 7.80
CA TRP A 40 11.38 1.33 6.63
C TRP A 40 11.98 2.47 5.79
N GLN A 41 12.41 3.56 6.41
CA GLN A 41 13.05 4.67 5.71
C GLN A 41 14.36 4.25 5.04
N ALA A 42 15.16 3.40 5.69
CA ALA A 42 16.38 2.88 5.08
C ALA A 42 16.05 2.07 3.82
N TRP A 43 15.04 1.20 3.88
CA TRP A 43 14.56 0.42 2.75
C TRP A 43 14.05 1.30 1.60
N GLN A 44 13.20 2.29 1.89
CA GLN A 44 12.69 3.22 0.87
C GLN A 44 13.83 3.97 0.17
N ARG A 45 14.82 4.49 0.92
CA ARG A 45 15.98 5.17 0.32
C ARG A 45 16.80 4.25 -0.59
N ILE A 46 17.01 3.00 -0.18
CA ILE A 46 17.71 2.02 -1.03
C ILE A 46 16.91 1.82 -2.33
N GLY A 47 15.59 1.64 -2.23
CA GLY A 47 14.70 1.51 -3.39
C GLY A 47 14.73 2.75 -4.30
N ASP A 48 14.74 3.95 -3.73
CA ASP A 48 14.81 5.21 -4.49
C ASP A 48 16.13 5.34 -5.26
N VAL A 49 17.26 5.02 -4.62
CA VAL A 49 18.57 5.01 -5.28
C VAL A 49 18.61 3.97 -6.40
N LEU A 50 18.09 2.76 -6.17
CA LEU A 50 18.05 1.73 -7.20
C LEU A 50 17.18 2.14 -8.39
N ARG A 51 15.99 2.72 -8.14
CA ARG A 51 15.11 3.23 -9.20
C ARG A 51 15.74 4.39 -9.97
N ALA A 52 16.40 5.33 -9.30
CA ALA A 52 17.05 6.47 -9.94
C ALA A 52 18.18 6.06 -10.90
N GLN A 53 18.80 4.89 -10.67
CA GLN A 53 19.84 4.35 -11.54
C GLN A 53 19.30 3.55 -12.73
N LEU A 54 17.99 3.30 -12.80
CA LEU A 54 17.39 2.56 -13.91
C LEU A 54 17.32 3.46 -15.17
N PRO A 55 17.79 3.00 -16.34
CA PRO A 55 17.69 3.76 -17.58
C PRO A 55 16.22 4.07 -17.90
N GLY A 56 15.91 5.34 -18.15
CA GLY A 56 14.53 5.77 -18.39
C GLY A 56 13.73 6.11 -17.11
N ASN A 57 14.38 6.30 -15.96
CA ASN A 57 13.78 6.96 -14.77
C ASN A 57 14.32 8.38 -14.53
N ALA A 58 15.20 8.89 -15.40
CA ALA A 58 15.58 10.30 -15.42
C ALA A 58 14.38 11.16 -15.86
N SER A 59 14.31 12.44 -15.47
CA SER A 59 13.19 13.36 -15.78
C SER A 59 12.79 13.48 -17.26
N ASP A 60 13.59 12.94 -18.17
CA ASP A 60 13.32 12.86 -19.62
C ASP A 60 12.60 11.56 -20.04
N ALA A 61 12.19 10.73 -19.09
CA ALA A 61 11.44 9.51 -19.36
C ALA A 61 10.02 9.82 -19.85
N PRO A 62 9.50 9.09 -20.85
CA PRO A 62 8.18 9.35 -21.42
C PRO A 62 7.04 9.19 -20.39
N ASP A 63 7.27 8.44 -19.31
CA ASP A 63 6.29 8.19 -18.25
C ASP A 63 6.45 9.11 -17.02
N THR A 64 7.34 10.11 -17.07
CA THR A 64 7.46 11.09 -15.99
C THR A 64 6.20 11.97 -15.97
N PRO A 65 5.48 12.08 -14.84
CA PRO A 65 4.29 12.93 -14.78
C PRO A 65 4.65 14.37 -15.12
N ASP A 66 3.88 14.98 -16.03
CA ASP A 66 4.09 16.37 -16.39
C ASP A 66 3.82 17.30 -15.19
N MET A 67 4.37 18.50 -15.25
CA MET A 67 4.20 19.51 -14.19
C MET A 67 2.72 19.84 -13.91
N GLN A 68 1.82 19.71 -14.90
CA GLN A 68 0.39 19.98 -14.73
C GLN A 68 -0.32 18.86 -13.97
N PHE A 69 0.06 17.60 -14.19
CA PHE A 69 -0.39 16.47 -13.41
C PHE A 69 0.05 16.60 -11.96
N ALA A 70 1.33 16.91 -11.72
CA ALA A 70 1.86 17.12 -10.37
C ALA A 70 1.12 18.25 -9.64
N ALA A 71 0.86 19.38 -10.30
CA ALA A 71 0.11 20.50 -9.72
C ALA A 71 -1.34 20.13 -9.38
N ARG A 72 -2.03 19.40 -10.27
CA ARG A 72 -3.40 18.91 -10.01
C ARG A 72 -3.43 17.92 -8.86
N LEU A 73 -2.46 17.01 -8.79
CA LEU A 73 -2.33 16.04 -7.71
C LEU A 73 -2.10 16.75 -6.36
N ALA A 74 -1.16 17.69 -6.30
CA ALA A 74 -0.90 18.47 -5.08
C ALA A 74 -2.13 19.27 -4.61
N SER A 75 -2.85 19.90 -5.54
CA SER A 75 -4.10 20.62 -5.22
C SER A 75 -5.17 19.69 -4.66
N ARG A 76 -5.29 18.47 -5.19
CA ARG A 76 -6.25 17.48 -4.67
C ARG A 76 -5.86 16.97 -3.30
N LEU A 77 -4.60 16.61 -3.09
CA LEU A 77 -4.08 16.17 -1.79
C LEU A 77 -4.23 17.23 -0.71
N THR A 78 -4.13 18.52 -1.06
CA THR A 78 -4.35 19.63 -0.10
C THR A 78 -5.83 19.77 0.30
N GLN A 79 -6.76 19.35 -0.56
CA GLN A 79 -8.20 19.36 -0.29
C GLN A 79 -8.67 18.11 0.46
N GLU A 80 -7.84 17.08 0.53
CA GLU A 80 -8.09 15.92 1.37
C GLU A 80 -7.81 16.31 2.83
N GLU A 81 -8.83 16.32 3.69
CA GLU A 81 -8.58 16.26 5.13
C GLU A 81 -7.74 15.02 5.38
N ALA A 82 -6.59 15.18 6.04
CA ALA A 82 -5.74 14.06 6.44
C ALA A 82 -6.66 13.00 7.04
N ALA A 83 -6.75 11.83 6.39
CA ALA A 83 -7.69 10.79 6.75
C ALA A 83 -7.45 10.40 8.21
N GLY A 84 -8.14 11.09 9.12
CA GLY A 84 -8.11 10.85 10.52
C GLY A 84 -8.79 9.52 10.69
N SER A 85 -8.00 8.48 10.97
CA SER A 85 -8.37 7.20 11.56
C SER A 85 -9.85 6.85 11.43
N THR A 86 -10.33 6.71 10.21
CA THR A 86 -11.65 6.16 9.93
C THR A 86 -11.42 5.11 8.89
N VAL A 87 -10.91 3.97 9.35
CA VAL A 87 -11.03 2.72 8.61
C VAL A 87 -12.52 2.57 8.34
N PRO A 88 -13.00 2.66 7.09
CA PRO A 88 -14.39 2.34 6.82
C PRO A 88 -14.52 0.86 7.17
N SER A 89 -15.25 0.54 8.23
CA SER A 89 -15.66 -0.82 8.51
C SER A 89 -16.40 -1.29 7.26
N ARG A 90 -15.72 -2.07 6.43
CA ARG A 90 -16.32 -2.75 5.28
C ARG A 90 -17.36 -3.68 5.86
N GLN A 91 -18.62 -3.23 5.91
CA GLN A 91 -19.74 -4.10 6.19
C GLN A 91 -19.65 -5.23 5.16
N PRO A 92 -19.70 -6.50 5.59
CA PRO A 92 -19.75 -7.61 4.65
C PRO A 92 -20.96 -7.37 3.78
N ASP A 93 -20.72 -7.26 2.47
CA ASP A 93 -21.76 -7.19 1.46
C ASP A 93 -22.72 -8.34 1.76
N ALA A 94 -23.96 -7.99 2.14
CA ALA A 94 -24.96 -8.95 2.49
C ALA A 94 -25.12 -9.86 1.27
N ALA A 95 -24.67 -11.11 1.43
CA ALA A 95 -24.70 -12.13 0.41
C ALA A 95 -26.01 -12.01 -0.38
N LEU A 96 -25.90 -11.62 -1.65
CA LEU A 96 -27.01 -11.63 -2.58
C LEU A 96 -27.69 -12.98 -2.45
N PRO A 97 -28.98 -13.05 -2.07
CA PRO A 97 -29.65 -14.34 -1.98
C PRO A 97 -29.62 -14.95 -3.37
N LEU A 98 -28.88 -16.06 -3.49
CA LEU A 98 -28.86 -16.93 -4.66
C LEU A 98 -30.31 -17.18 -5.06
N GLN A 99 -30.74 -16.51 -6.13
CA GLN A 99 -32.05 -16.77 -6.72
C GLN A 99 -32.03 -18.21 -7.22
N ARG A 100 -32.67 -19.10 -6.46
CA ARG A 100 -32.96 -20.46 -6.90
C ARG A 100 -33.90 -20.34 -8.11
N HIS A 101 -33.36 -20.50 -9.30
CA HIS A 101 -34.16 -20.70 -10.50
C HIS A 101 -35.08 -21.92 -10.29
N PRO A 102 -36.38 -21.81 -10.56
CA PRO A 102 -37.26 -22.97 -10.52
C PRO A 102 -36.89 -23.91 -11.64
N SER A 103 -36.68 -25.19 -11.29
CA SER A 103 -36.51 -26.29 -12.22
C SER A 103 -37.70 -26.33 -13.17
N ALA A 104 -37.44 -26.16 -14.47
CA ALA A 104 -38.41 -26.47 -15.50
C ALA A 104 -38.66 -27.99 -15.50
N GLN A 105 -39.75 -28.41 -14.87
CA GLN A 105 -40.42 -29.67 -15.17
C GLN A 105 -41.54 -29.39 -16.16
N ARG A 106 -41.34 -29.72 -17.43
CA ARG A 106 -42.22 -30.62 -18.22
C ARG A 106 -41.73 -30.77 -19.65
#